data_AF-M7XL86-F1
#
_entry.id   AF-M7XL86-F1
#
_cell.length_a   1.000
_cell.length_b   1.000
_cell.length_c   1.000
_cell.angle_alpha   90.00
_cell.angle_beta   90.00
_cell.angle_gamma   90.00
#
_symmetry.space_group_name_H-M   'P 1'
#
loop_
_entity.id
_entity.type
_entity.pdbx_description
1 polymer ?
#
loop_
_entity_poly.entity_id
_entity_poly.type
_entity_poly.pdbx_seq_one_letter_code
_entity_poly.pdbx_strand_id
1 'polypeptide(L)'
;MVPQRRCQRVRATGILVLLLTATFVTPAVGKNISTLPIPQQGKASLTHYDLTLGALASCGCSTGSTYFPTAALSQAAYGSSLASGPACGQCFNLTLLQTYGATPEWLLNDEQRRNASVVVKITDKCPAPPLYDPDKTWCGATASKPNKAGFFLHFDVSSPSPAIPLSFFPVNASYGYNDFGSWIVDFEQVPCERWAGWGNQSALGLDASLTTQSGCCPANPLSDNSVCPAFSLKAAASHLRIAPTAAALVLLAFANSLVFIA
;
A
#
# COMPACT_ATOMS: atom_id res chain seq x y z
N MET A 1 61.08 47.25 -48.76
CA MET A 1 61.70 47.62 -47.46
C MET A 1 61.03 46.85 -46.35
N VAL A 2 61.84 46.23 -45.50
CA VAL A 2 61.46 45.27 -44.43
C VAL A 2 60.57 45.91 -43.37
N PRO A 3 59.45 45.30 -42.93
CA PRO A 3 58.76 45.74 -41.73
C PRO A 3 59.28 45.01 -40.49
N GLN A 4 59.65 45.80 -39.49
CA GLN A 4 60.15 45.39 -38.18
C GLN A 4 59.10 44.58 -37.39
N ARG A 5 59.55 43.49 -36.77
CA ARG A 5 58.80 42.77 -35.72
C ARG A 5 58.99 43.50 -34.39
N ARG A 6 57.89 43.95 -33.76
CA ARG A 6 57.85 44.34 -32.34
C ARG A 6 57.32 43.18 -31.52
N CYS A 7 58.14 42.74 -30.56
CA CYS A 7 57.74 41.83 -29.48
C CYS A 7 56.69 42.49 -28.57
N GLN A 8 55.56 41.83 -28.35
CA GLN A 8 54.66 42.11 -27.24
C GLN A 8 54.74 40.97 -26.21
N ARG A 9 55.07 41.34 -24.97
CA ARG A 9 54.99 40.49 -23.78
C ARG A 9 53.52 40.23 -23.45
N VAL A 10 53.10 38.97 -23.49
CA VAL A 10 51.81 38.52 -22.96
C VAL A 10 51.98 38.27 -21.46
N ARG A 11 51.24 39.02 -20.63
CA ARG A 11 51.07 38.72 -19.19
C ARG A 11 49.97 37.67 -19.07
N ALA A 12 50.32 36.49 -18.56
CA ALA A 12 49.36 35.46 -18.20
C ALA A 12 48.77 35.78 -16.82
N THR A 13 47.54 36.29 -16.78
CA THR A 13 46.72 36.32 -15.57
C THR A 13 45.92 35.03 -15.51
N GLY A 14 46.28 34.15 -14.57
CA GLY A 14 45.54 32.92 -14.27
C GLY A 14 44.21 33.26 -13.58
N ILE A 15 43.11 32.92 -14.23
CA ILE A 15 41.76 32.98 -13.66
C ILE A 15 41.49 31.61 -13.01
N LEU A 16 41.51 31.56 -11.68
CA LEU A 16 41.08 30.41 -10.90
C LEU A 16 39.54 30.38 -10.89
N VAL A 17 38.94 29.54 -11.73
CA VAL A 17 37.48 29.33 -11.75
C VAL A 17 37.11 28.35 -10.64
N LEU A 18 36.52 28.87 -9.56
CA LEU A 18 35.84 28.06 -8.54
C LEU A 18 34.53 27.53 -9.12
N LEU A 19 34.51 26.23 -9.46
CA LEU A 19 33.29 25.50 -9.80
C LEU A 19 32.51 25.20 -8.50
N LEU A 20 31.54 26.06 -8.16
CA LEU A 20 30.49 25.71 -7.20
C LEU A 20 29.55 24.69 -7.86
N THR A 21 29.72 23.41 -7.56
CA THR A 21 28.74 22.37 -7.86
C THR A 21 27.58 22.52 -6.90
N ALA A 22 26.53 23.23 -7.32
CA ALA A 22 25.25 23.22 -6.64
C ALA A 22 24.66 21.80 -6.75
N THR A 23 24.84 21.00 -5.70
CA THR A 23 24.14 19.73 -5.53
C THR A 23 22.68 20.04 -5.27
N PHE A 24 21.87 20.02 -6.33
CA PHE A 24 20.41 20.01 -6.22
C PHE A 24 20.00 18.74 -5.48
N VAL A 25 19.76 18.86 -4.17
CA VAL A 25 19.04 17.86 -3.41
C VAL A 25 17.61 17.88 -3.91
N THR A 26 17.29 17.03 -4.90
CA THR A 26 15.90 16.78 -5.27
C THR A 26 15.22 16.15 -4.04
N PRO A 27 14.14 16.73 -3.51
CA PRO A 27 13.37 16.08 -2.47
C PRO A 27 12.89 14.74 -3.03
N ALA A 28 13.24 13.65 -2.35
CA ALA A 28 12.69 12.34 -2.66
C ALA A 28 11.17 12.44 -2.47
N VAL A 29 10.43 12.54 -3.58
CA VAL A 29 8.98 12.34 -3.58
C VAL A 29 8.77 10.92 -3.07
N GLY A 30 8.27 10.80 -1.84
CA GLY A 30 7.83 9.52 -1.30
C GLY A 30 6.80 8.93 -2.26
N LYS A 31 7.19 7.90 -3.01
CA LYS A 31 6.24 7.14 -3.82
C LYS A 31 5.20 6.55 -2.88
N ASN A 32 3.96 6.99 -2.99
CA ASN A 32 2.82 6.25 -2.44
C ASN A 32 2.95 4.79 -2.88
N ILE A 33 3.01 3.87 -1.91
CA ILE A 33 3.44 2.47 -2.11
C ILE A 33 2.31 1.59 -2.68
N SER A 34 1.17 2.16 -3.08
CA SER A 34 0.25 1.45 -3.97
C SER A 34 0.80 1.44 -5.39
N THR A 35 1.21 0.27 -5.85
CA THR A 35 1.67 0.04 -7.22
C THR A 35 0.51 -0.28 -8.17
N LEU A 36 -0.71 -0.44 -7.63
CA LEU A 36 -1.91 -0.75 -8.39
C LEU A 36 -3.03 0.26 -8.09
N PRO A 37 -3.43 1.11 -9.06
CA PRO A 37 -4.63 1.92 -8.91
C PRO A 37 -5.86 1.01 -8.82
N ILE A 38 -6.74 1.29 -7.86
CA ILE A 38 -8.02 0.58 -7.71
C ILE A 38 -9.06 1.32 -8.55
N PRO A 39 -9.60 0.74 -9.63
CA PRO A 39 -10.63 1.38 -10.44
C PRO A 39 -11.96 1.42 -9.66
N GLN A 40 -12.89 2.30 -10.05
CA GLN A 40 -14.19 2.45 -9.36
C GLN A 40 -14.99 1.15 -9.31
N GLN A 41 -14.89 0.33 -10.35
CA GLN A 41 -15.55 -0.97 -10.46
C GLN A 41 -14.71 -1.92 -11.32
N GLY A 42 -14.94 -3.22 -11.19
CA GLY A 42 -14.27 -4.21 -12.03
C GLY A 42 -14.49 -5.64 -11.54
N LYS A 43 -13.60 -6.54 -11.99
CA LYS A 43 -13.57 -7.94 -11.54
C LYS A 43 -12.34 -8.23 -10.70
N ALA A 44 -12.49 -9.13 -9.74
CA ALA A 44 -11.43 -9.58 -8.86
C ALA A 44 -11.59 -11.07 -8.55
N SER A 45 -10.53 -11.68 -8.01
CA SER A 45 -10.68 -12.97 -7.33
C SER A 45 -10.98 -12.77 -5.85
N LEU A 46 -11.60 -13.76 -5.23
CA LEU A 46 -11.99 -13.73 -3.83
C LEU A 46 -11.76 -15.09 -3.16
N THR A 47 -11.24 -15.07 -1.94
CA THR A 47 -11.23 -16.19 -0.99
C THR A 47 -11.79 -15.71 0.35
N HIS A 48 -11.74 -16.56 1.36
CA HIS A 48 -11.94 -16.17 2.73
C HIS A 48 -10.86 -16.71 3.65
N TYR A 49 -10.72 -16.05 4.80
CA TYR A 49 -9.78 -16.42 5.86
C TYR A 49 -10.39 -16.21 7.25
N ASP A 50 -9.85 -16.94 8.21
CA ASP A 50 -10.20 -16.79 9.61
C ASP A 50 -9.54 -15.52 10.18
N LEU A 51 -10.35 -14.60 10.69
CA LEU A 51 -9.89 -13.48 11.49
C LEU A 51 -10.62 -13.51 12.83
N THR A 52 -9.85 -13.61 13.92
CA THR A 52 -10.40 -13.65 15.26
C THR A 52 -11.19 -12.37 15.57
N LEU A 53 -12.38 -12.51 16.15
CA LEU A 53 -13.15 -11.37 16.64
C LEU A 53 -12.35 -10.57 17.69
N GLY A 54 -12.37 -9.25 17.56
CA GLY A 54 -11.58 -8.34 18.37
C GLY A 54 -10.09 -8.26 17.98
N ALA A 55 -9.66 -8.91 16.89
CA ALA A 55 -8.28 -8.79 16.42
C ALA A 55 -8.00 -7.39 15.84
N LEU A 56 -6.77 -6.91 16.03
CA LEU A 56 -6.27 -5.72 15.36
C LEU A 56 -5.59 -6.12 14.05
N ALA A 57 -6.29 -5.93 12.93
CA ALA A 57 -5.82 -6.24 11.58
C ALA A 57 -4.77 -5.22 11.07
N SER A 58 -4.19 -5.46 9.88
CA SER A 58 -3.03 -4.68 9.37
C SER A 58 -3.26 -3.18 9.22
N CYS A 59 -4.50 -2.71 9.08
CA CYS A 59 -4.79 -1.28 9.08
C CYS A 59 -4.58 -0.64 10.45
N GLY A 60 -4.58 -1.41 11.54
CA GLY A 60 -4.24 -0.91 12.88
C GLY A 60 -5.21 0.15 13.41
N CYS A 61 -6.50 0.08 13.04
CA CYS A 61 -7.45 1.16 13.30
C CYS A 61 -8.53 0.87 14.33
N SER A 62 -9.03 -0.36 14.41
CA SER A 62 -10.15 -0.69 15.29
C SER A 62 -10.30 -2.20 15.40
N THR A 63 -10.27 -2.72 16.62
CA THR A 63 -10.59 -4.12 16.92
C THR A 63 -12.07 -4.43 16.71
N GLY A 64 -12.95 -3.44 16.94
CA GLY A 64 -14.40 -3.57 16.74
C GLY A 64 -14.83 -3.76 15.28
N SER A 65 -13.96 -3.46 14.31
CA SER A 65 -14.27 -3.64 12.89
C SER A 65 -14.51 -5.10 12.50
N THR A 66 -13.88 -6.04 13.21
CA THR A 66 -13.98 -7.49 12.99
C THR A 66 -15.36 -8.08 13.29
N TYR A 67 -16.24 -7.32 13.96
CA TYR A 67 -17.64 -7.71 14.18
C TYR A 67 -18.56 -7.36 13.00
N PHE A 68 -18.00 -6.79 11.93
CA PHE A 68 -18.70 -6.36 10.72
C PHE A 68 -18.00 -6.93 9.48
N PRO A 69 -18.61 -6.86 8.27
CA PRO A 69 -18.01 -7.49 7.10
C PRO A 69 -16.68 -6.81 6.72
N THR A 70 -15.57 -7.52 6.85
CA THR A 70 -14.24 -6.97 6.52
C THR A 70 -13.51 -7.87 5.54
N ALA A 71 -12.53 -7.29 4.84
CA ALA A 71 -11.66 -8.04 3.96
C ALA A 71 -10.22 -7.55 4.04
N ALA A 72 -9.31 -8.46 3.72
CA ALA A 72 -7.93 -8.15 3.38
C ALA A 72 -7.83 -7.87 1.87
N LEU A 73 -7.06 -6.85 1.49
CA LEU A 73 -6.81 -6.55 0.08
C LEU A 73 -5.39 -7.01 -0.32
N SER A 74 -5.22 -7.51 -1.54
CA SER A 74 -3.90 -7.89 -2.08
C SER A 74 -2.88 -6.75 -1.92
N GLN A 75 -1.69 -7.08 -1.42
CA GLN A 75 -0.66 -6.12 -1.00
C GLN A 75 -0.38 -4.97 -1.98
N ALA A 76 -0.32 -5.25 -3.29
CA ALA A 76 -0.04 -4.24 -4.30
C ALA A 76 -1.12 -3.16 -4.40
N ALA A 77 -2.39 -3.53 -4.20
CA ALA A 77 -3.53 -2.62 -4.15
C ALA A 77 -3.73 -2.03 -2.75
N TYR A 78 -3.44 -2.82 -1.70
CA TYR A 78 -3.44 -2.36 -0.31
C TYR A 78 -2.46 -1.19 -0.10
N GLY A 79 -1.30 -1.26 -0.76
CA GLY A 79 -0.35 -0.16 -0.91
C GLY A 79 0.62 0.02 0.25
N SER A 80 0.85 -1.02 1.04
CA SER A 80 1.87 -1.05 2.10
C SER A 80 2.32 -2.48 2.38
N SER A 81 3.60 -2.67 2.69
CA SER A 81 4.15 -3.99 3.06
C SER A 81 4.32 -4.17 4.57
N LEU A 82 4.20 -3.11 5.38
CA LEU A 82 4.61 -3.13 6.80
C LEU A 82 3.47 -2.82 7.78
N ALA A 83 2.62 -1.83 7.52
CA ALA A 83 1.50 -1.47 8.39
C ALA A 83 0.28 -1.02 7.57
N SER A 84 -0.40 0.06 7.95
CA SER A 84 -1.52 0.63 7.19
C SER A 84 -1.10 1.06 5.78
N GLY A 85 -2.04 0.96 4.84
CA GLY A 85 -1.87 1.37 3.45
C GLY A 85 -3.05 2.25 2.99
N PRO A 86 -2.94 2.90 1.83
CA PRO A 86 -3.95 3.82 1.32
C PRO A 86 -5.33 3.17 1.09
N ALA A 87 -5.39 1.85 0.91
CA ALA A 87 -6.66 1.14 0.77
C ALA A 87 -7.43 0.99 2.09
N CYS A 88 -6.75 1.17 3.23
CA CYS A 88 -7.38 0.98 4.53
C CYS A 88 -8.56 1.92 4.73
N GLY A 89 -9.66 1.34 5.18
CA GLY A 89 -10.92 2.03 5.42
C GLY A 89 -11.80 2.19 4.19
N GLN A 90 -11.32 1.86 2.99
CA GLN A 90 -12.16 1.86 1.78
C GLN A 90 -13.22 0.75 1.87
N CYS A 91 -14.39 1.02 1.29
CA CYS A 91 -15.52 0.08 1.28
C CYS A 91 -15.86 -0.36 -0.14
N PHE A 92 -16.19 -1.64 -0.27
CA PHE A 92 -16.45 -2.28 -1.55
C PHE A 92 -17.73 -3.11 -1.46
N ASN A 93 -18.62 -2.96 -2.42
CA ASN A 93 -19.66 -3.95 -2.66
C ASN A 93 -19.09 -5.09 -3.51
N LEU A 94 -19.09 -6.30 -2.99
CA LEU A 94 -18.58 -7.51 -3.65
C LEU A 94 -19.77 -8.39 -4.00
N THR A 95 -19.86 -8.86 -5.25
CA THR A 95 -20.90 -9.77 -5.72
C THR A 95 -20.26 -11.00 -6.35
N LEU A 96 -20.54 -12.20 -5.81
CA LEU A 96 -20.04 -13.45 -6.40
C LEU A 96 -20.64 -13.69 -7.78
N LEU A 97 -19.81 -14.16 -8.72
CA LEU A 97 -20.24 -14.48 -10.09
C LEU A 97 -20.16 -15.97 -10.36
N GLN A 98 -18.99 -16.54 -10.12
CA GLN A 98 -18.68 -17.93 -10.45
C GLN A 98 -17.53 -18.45 -9.60
N THR A 99 -17.45 -19.76 -9.49
CA THR A 99 -16.40 -20.48 -8.76
C THR A 99 -15.10 -20.47 -9.53
N TYR A 100 -13.96 -20.24 -8.88
CA TYR A 100 -12.67 -20.42 -9.55
C TYR A 100 -12.20 -21.88 -9.42
N GLY A 101 -11.89 -22.53 -10.55
CA GLY A 101 -11.25 -23.84 -10.58
C GLY A 101 -12.18 -25.05 -10.39
N ALA A 102 -13.48 -24.85 -10.18
CA ALA A 102 -14.45 -25.95 -10.23
C ALA A 102 -14.57 -26.50 -11.67
N THR A 103 -14.82 -27.81 -11.80
CA THR A 103 -15.04 -28.46 -13.11
C THR A 103 -16.32 -29.31 -13.05
N PRO A 104 -17.37 -28.97 -13.82
CA PRO A 104 -17.50 -27.75 -14.63
C PRO A 104 -17.48 -26.47 -13.77
N GLU A 105 -17.29 -25.32 -14.39
CA GLU A 105 -17.42 -24.06 -13.65
C GLU A 105 -18.88 -23.84 -13.23
N TRP A 106 -19.09 -23.42 -11.98
CA TRP A 106 -20.42 -23.08 -11.50
C TRP A 106 -20.68 -21.58 -11.62
N LEU A 107 -21.53 -21.21 -12.58
CA LEU A 107 -22.04 -19.86 -12.78
C LEU A 107 -23.27 -19.65 -11.89
N LEU A 108 -23.27 -18.58 -11.08
CA LEU A 108 -24.41 -18.22 -10.26
C LEU A 108 -25.51 -17.57 -11.09
N ASN A 109 -26.75 -17.98 -10.87
CA ASN A 109 -27.91 -17.33 -11.46
C ASN A 109 -28.22 -15.98 -10.78
N ASP A 110 -29.13 -15.20 -11.35
CA ASP A 110 -29.44 -13.85 -10.85
C ASP A 110 -29.92 -13.82 -9.39
N GLU A 111 -30.67 -14.83 -8.96
CA GLU A 111 -31.15 -14.93 -7.58
C GLU A 111 -30.00 -15.20 -6.61
N GLN A 112 -29.13 -16.14 -6.96
CA GLN A 112 -27.94 -16.46 -6.17
C GLN A 112 -27.01 -15.26 -6.08
N ARG A 113 -26.79 -14.54 -7.18
CA ARG A 113 -25.94 -13.33 -7.19
C ARG A 113 -26.50 -12.22 -6.31
N ARG A 114 -27.82 -12.00 -6.29
CA ARG A 114 -28.44 -11.02 -5.38
C ARG A 114 -28.21 -11.36 -3.91
N ASN A 115 -28.21 -12.64 -3.56
CA ASN A 115 -28.00 -13.12 -2.19
C ASN A 115 -26.51 -13.24 -1.82
N ALA A 116 -25.62 -13.29 -2.82
CA ALA A 116 -24.17 -13.38 -2.68
C ALA A 116 -23.50 -12.01 -2.90
N SER A 117 -24.08 -10.95 -2.35
CA SER A 117 -23.53 -9.59 -2.36
C SER A 117 -23.30 -9.09 -0.94
N VAL A 118 -22.14 -8.48 -0.69
CA VAL A 118 -21.80 -7.94 0.64
C VAL A 118 -20.95 -6.68 0.49
N VAL A 119 -21.24 -5.66 1.31
CA VAL A 119 -20.36 -4.49 1.43
C VAL A 119 -19.33 -4.80 2.50
N VAL A 120 -18.05 -4.84 2.13
CA VAL A 120 -16.93 -5.03 3.06
C VAL A 120 -16.16 -3.73 3.26
N LYS A 121 -15.49 -3.61 4.40
CA LYS A 121 -14.46 -2.58 4.65
C LYS A 121 -13.08 -3.22 4.64
N ILE A 122 -12.12 -2.57 4.00
CA ILE A 122 -10.72 -3.03 4.00
C ILE A 122 -10.08 -2.67 5.35
N THR A 123 -9.79 -3.70 6.13
CA THR A 123 -9.16 -3.58 7.46
C THR A 123 -7.83 -4.31 7.54
N ASP A 124 -7.51 -5.12 6.54
CA ASP A 124 -6.34 -5.98 6.55
C ASP A 124 -5.62 -6.02 5.20
N LYS A 125 -4.43 -6.63 5.22
CA LYS A 125 -3.57 -6.83 4.06
C LYS A 125 -3.48 -8.32 3.79
N CYS A 126 -3.78 -8.73 2.56
CA CYS A 126 -3.36 -10.04 2.09
C CYS A 126 -1.93 -9.93 1.55
N PRO A 127 -0.92 -10.46 2.27
CA PRO A 127 0.47 -10.25 1.92
C PRO A 127 0.83 -10.93 0.60
N ALA A 128 1.69 -10.28 -0.18
CA ALA A 128 2.34 -10.97 -1.29
C ALA A 128 3.30 -12.02 -0.69
N PRO A 129 3.25 -13.29 -1.14
CA PRO A 129 4.05 -14.34 -0.54
C PRO A 129 5.54 -14.11 -0.74
N PRO A 130 6.38 -14.46 0.25
CA PRO A 130 7.81 -14.46 0.06
C PRO A 130 8.22 -15.68 -0.77
N LEU A 131 8.85 -15.42 -1.92
CA LEU A 131 9.78 -16.32 -2.63
C LEU A 131 9.23 -17.62 -3.26
N TYR A 132 8.08 -18.17 -2.87
CA TYR A 132 7.51 -19.36 -3.52
C TYR A 132 6.39 -19.00 -4.49
N ASP A 133 6.79 -18.95 -5.77
CA ASP A 133 5.94 -18.84 -6.96
C ASP A 133 4.86 -17.75 -6.88
N PRO A 134 5.24 -16.47 -7.07
CA PRO A 134 4.27 -15.36 -7.10
C PRO A 134 3.11 -15.61 -8.07
N ASP A 135 3.32 -16.44 -9.09
CA ASP A 135 2.37 -16.74 -10.17
C ASP A 135 1.27 -17.71 -9.73
N LYS A 136 1.44 -18.37 -8.58
CA LYS A 136 0.48 -19.35 -8.04
C LYS A 136 -0.28 -18.85 -6.81
N THR A 137 -0.28 -17.55 -6.57
CA THR A 137 -0.79 -16.98 -5.32
C THR A 137 -1.93 -16.03 -5.58
N TRP A 138 -2.85 -15.92 -4.62
CA TRP A 138 -4.02 -15.05 -4.71
C TRP A 138 -3.64 -13.57 -4.63
N CYS A 139 -2.66 -13.25 -3.80
CA CYS A 139 -2.29 -11.87 -3.43
C CYS A 139 -0.97 -11.42 -4.06
N GLY A 140 -0.42 -12.20 -4.99
CA GLY A 140 0.85 -11.94 -5.67
C GLY A 140 0.76 -11.07 -6.92
N ALA A 141 -0.36 -10.38 -7.15
CA ALA A 141 -0.47 -9.44 -8.27
C ALA A 141 0.58 -8.31 -8.14
N THR A 142 1.10 -7.86 -9.28
CA THR A 142 2.03 -6.73 -9.39
C THR A 142 1.48 -5.72 -10.41
N ALA A 143 2.13 -4.56 -10.56
CA ALA A 143 1.73 -3.54 -11.54
C ALA A 143 1.63 -4.07 -12.98
N SER A 144 2.37 -5.12 -13.33
CA SER A 144 2.43 -5.67 -14.69
C SER A 144 1.97 -7.11 -14.81
N LYS A 145 1.56 -7.75 -13.70
CA LYS A 145 1.19 -9.17 -13.69
C LYS A 145 0.00 -9.45 -12.79
N PRO A 146 -1.06 -10.10 -13.30
CA PRO A 146 -2.18 -10.53 -12.46
C PRO A 146 -1.79 -11.67 -11.51
N ASN A 147 -2.65 -11.94 -10.53
CA ASN A 147 -2.55 -13.11 -9.66
C ASN A 147 -2.86 -14.42 -10.40
N LYS A 148 -2.82 -15.55 -9.68
CA LYS A 148 -3.05 -16.89 -10.27
C LYS A 148 -4.39 -17.05 -10.99
N ALA A 149 -5.39 -16.23 -10.66
CA ALA A 149 -6.70 -16.25 -11.26
C ALA A 149 -6.86 -15.25 -12.42
N GLY A 150 -5.81 -14.53 -12.79
CA GLY A 150 -5.84 -13.57 -13.89
C GLY A 150 -6.33 -12.17 -13.48
N PHE A 151 -6.43 -11.86 -12.18
CA PHE A 151 -6.90 -10.55 -11.69
C PHE A 151 -5.80 -9.75 -10.97
N PHE A 152 -5.87 -8.42 -11.07
CA PHE A 152 -4.96 -7.52 -10.37
C PHE A 152 -5.36 -7.23 -8.93
N LEU A 153 -6.65 -7.42 -8.61
CA LEU A 153 -7.18 -7.30 -7.26
C LEU A 153 -7.58 -8.66 -6.74
N HIS A 154 -7.36 -8.84 -5.44
CA HIS A 154 -7.87 -9.98 -4.69
C HIS A 154 -8.40 -9.52 -3.34
N PHE A 155 -9.59 -10.00 -2.99
CA PHE A 155 -10.22 -9.80 -1.70
C PHE A 155 -10.20 -11.11 -0.91
N ASP A 156 -9.62 -11.07 0.28
CA ASP A 156 -9.71 -12.19 1.22
C ASP A 156 -10.70 -11.80 2.31
N VAL A 157 -11.91 -12.34 2.25
CA VAL A 157 -13.00 -11.93 3.13
C VAL A 157 -12.85 -12.59 4.50
N SER A 158 -13.06 -11.84 5.58
CA SER A 158 -13.08 -12.41 6.93
C SER A 158 -14.34 -13.27 7.12
N SER A 159 -14.18 -14.57 6.92
CA SER A 159 -15.25 -15.56 7.02
C SER A 159 -14.68 -16.94 7.37
N PRO A 160 -15.31 -17.68 8.30
CA PRO A 160 -16.61 -17.40 8.93
C PRO A 160 -16.57 -16.20 9.89
N SER A 161 -17.61 -15.38 9.84
CA SER A 161 -17.82 -14.28 10.78
C SER A 161 -19.33 -14.10 11.04
N PRO A 162 -19.73 -13.55 12.20
CA PRO A 162 -21.15 -13.29 12.47
C PRO A 162 -21.75 -12.23 11.53
N ALA A 163 -20.91 -11.47 10.83
CA ALA A 163 -21.31 -10.37 9.98
C ALA A 163 -21.52 -10.78 8.51
N ILE A 164 -20.92 -11.89 8.08
CA ILE A 164 -21.04 -12.40 6.72
C ILE A 164 -21.78 -13.73 6.81
N PRO A 165 -23.06 -13.78 6.40
CA PRO A 165 -23.83 -15.00 6.51
C PRO A 165 -23.18 -16.09 5.67
N LEU A 166 -23.21 -17.34 6.15
CA LEU A 166 -22.64 -18.48 5.40
C LEU A 166 -23.29 -18.63 4.01
N SER A 167 -24.53 -18.17 3.83
CA SER A 167 -25.22 -18.13 2.55
C SER A 167 -24.59 -17.19 1.51
N PHE A 168 -23.70 -16.28 1.93
CA PHE A 168 -22.89 -15.49 1.01
C PHE A 168 -22.03 -16.39 0.11
N PHE A 169 -21.54 -17.51 0.66
CA PHE A 169 -20.87 -18.57 -0.10
C PHE A 169 -21.88 -19.68 -0.42
N PRO A 170 -22.54 -19.63 -1.58
CA PRO A 170 -23.57 -20.62 -1.89
C PRO A 170 -22.95 -22.00 -2.04
N VAL A 171 -23.73 -23.01 -1.67
CA VAL A 171 -23.31 -24.41 -1.72
C VAL A 171 -23.97 -25.13 -2.89
N ASN A 172 -23.26 -26.06 -3.51
CA ASN A 172 -23.80 -26.95 -4.52
C ASN A 172 -23.29 -28.37 -4.28
N ALA A 173 -24.13 -29.18 -3.61
CA ALA A 173 -23.78 -30.54 -3.21
C ALA A 173 -23.38 -31.45 -4.37
N SER A 174 -23.79 -31.14 -5.61
CA SER A 174 -23.40 -31.92 -6.80
C SER A 174 -21.89 -31.89 -7.07
N TYR A 175 -21.15 -30.93 -6.49
CA TYR A 175 -19.69 -30.86 -6.59
C TYR A 175 -18.94 -31.66 -5.50
N GLY A 176 -19.66 -32.19 -4.51
CA GLY A 176 -19.08 -33.05 -3.46
C GLY A 176 -18.39 -32.31 -2.30
N TYR A 177 -18.54 -30.98 -2.22
CA TYR A 177 -18.03 -30.17 -1.12
C TYR A 177 -18.99 -29.01 -0.80
N ASN A 178 -18.91 -28.50 0.43
CA ASN A 178 -19.80 -27.45 0.94
C ASN A 178 -19.21 -26.04 0.83
N ASP A 179 -17.99 -25.93 0.32
CA ASP A 179 -17.31 -24.65 0.14
C ASP A 179 -16.35 -24.76 -1.05
N PHE A 180 -16.51 -23.85 -2.01
CA PHE A 180 -15.63 -23.75 -3.17
C PHE A 180 -14.30 -23.08 -2.82
N GLY A 181 -14.23 -22.36 -1.70
CA GLY A 181 -13.06 -21.66 -1.17
C GLY A 181 -12.56 -20.49 -2.03
N SER A 182 -12.90 -20.44 -3.31
CA SER A 182 -12.43 -19.41 -4.23
C SER A 182 -13.41 -19.06 -5.34
N TRP A 183 -13.50 -17.76 -5.61
CA TRP A 183 -14.55 -17.17 -6.42
C TRP A 183 -14.01 -16.06 -7.32
N ILE A 184 -14.74 -15.78 -8.40
CA ILE A 184 -14.63 -14.56 -9.18
C ILE A 184 -15.79 -13.64 -8.80
N VAL A 185 -15.49 -12.36 -8.61
CA VAL A 185 -16.46 -11.36 -8.16
C VAL A 185 -16.48 -10.14 -9.07
N ASP A 186 -17.64 -9.49 -9.14
CA ASP A 186 -17.71 -8.07 -9.46
C ASP A 186 -17.48 -7.28 -8.17
N PHE A 187 -16.74 -6.18 -8.27
CA PHE A 187 -16.58 -5.22 -7.18
C PHE A 187 -16.95 -3.81 -7.63
N GLU A 188 -17.41 -3.02 -6.68
CA GLU A 188 -17.68 -1.59 -6.82
C GLU A 188 -17.17 -0.87 -5.55
N GLN A 189 -16.40 0.20 -5.72
CA GLN A 189 -16.07 1.13 -4.64
C GLN A 189 -17.33 1.86 -4.22
N VAL A 190 -17.68 1.83 -2.93
CA VAL A 190 -18.92 2.41 -2.42
C VAL A 190 -18.66 3.28 -1.18
N PRO A 191 -19.46 4.33 -0.95
CA PRO A 191 -19.38 5.08 0.30
C PRO A 191 -19.55 4.15 1.51
N CYS A 192 -18.72 4.34 2.53
CA CYS A 192 -18.73 3.47 3.71
C CYS A 192 -20.03 3.56 4.53
N GLU A 193 -20.91 4.53 4.29
CA GLU A 193 -22.28 4.56 4.82
C GLU A 193 -23.08 3.29 4.48
N ARG A 194 -22.71 2.60 3.39
CA ARG A 194 -23.33 1.34 2.98
C ARG A 194 -22.78 0.12 3.74
N TRP A 195 -21.69 0.28 4.49
CA TRP A 195 -21.10 -0.79 5.29
C TRP A 195 -21.83 -0.92 6.63
N ALA A 196 -22.15 -2.16 7.03
CA ALA A 196 -22.95 -2.43 8.22
C ALA A 196 -22.36 -1.86 9.53
N GLY A 197 -21.03 -1.69 9.59
CA GLY A 197 -20.34 -1.13 10.76
C GLY A 197 -20.27 0.40 10.81
N TRP A 198 -20.78 1.12 9.79
CA TRP A 198 -20.63 2.57 9.67
C TRP A 198 -21.11 3.37 10.89
N GLY A 199 -22.27 3.01 11.45
CA GLY A 199 -22.83 3.70 12.61
C GLY A 199 -22.20 3.29 13.95
N ASN A 200 -21.23 2.37 13.94
CA ASN A 200 -20.65 1.83 15.16
C ASN A 200 -19.26 2.43 15.40
N GLN A 201 -19.16 3.30 16.40
CA GLN A 201 -17.92 3.98 16.75
C GLN A 201 -16.79 3.00 17.12
N SER A 202 -17.09 1.85 17.71
CA SER A 202 -16.05 0.86 18.05
C SER A 202 -15.47 0.19 16.82
N ALA A 203 -16.18 0.21 15.68
CA ALA A 203 -15.78 -0.34 14.39
C ALA A 203 -15.09 0.68 13.47
N LEU A 204 -15.05 1.95 13.87
CA LEU A 204 -14.45 3.04 13.13
C LEU A 204 -13.12 3.47 13.75
N GLY A 205 -12.11 3.66 12.89
CA GLY A 205 -11.22 4.82 12.89
C GLY A 205 -10.37 5.17 14.12
N LEU A 206 -10.44 4.49 15.26
CA LEU A 206 -9.40 4.54 16.31
C LEU A 206 -9.64 3.46 17.38
N ASP A 207 -8.65 2.60 17.61
CA ASP A 207 -8.66 1.71 18.76
C ASP A 207 -8.17 2.49 19.98
N ALA A 208 -8.93 2.43 21.08
CA ALA A 208 -8.62 3.19 22.29
C ALA A 208 -7.27 2.81 22.93
N SER A 209 -6.74 1.62 22.62
CA SER A 209 -5.41 1.19 23.09
C SER A 209 -4.25 1.85 22.33
N LEU A 210 -4.52 2.48 21.18
CA LEU A 210 -3.53 3.21 20.38
C LEU A 210 -3.48 4.66 20.84
N THR A 211 -2.98 4.86 22.07
CA THR A 211 -3.13 6.10 22.85
C THR A 211 -2.43 7.35 22.31
N THR A 212 -1.56 7.25 21.29
CA THR A 212 -0.74 8.41 20.85
C THR A 212 -0.28 8.42 19.38
N GLN A 213 -0.73 7.53 18.50
CA GLN A 213 -0.15 7.44 17.14
C GLN A 213 -1.17 7.65 16.02
N SER A 214 -0.84 8.61 15.17
CA SER A 214 -1.46 9.11 13.94
C SER A 214 -1.61 8.08 12.82
N GLY A 215 -2.00 6.84 13.15
CA GLY A 215 -2.10 5.70 12.24
C GLY A 215 -3.51 5.39 11.75
N CYS A 216 -4.52 6.09 12.24
CA CYS A 216 -5.89 5.64 12.02
C CYS A 216 -6.45 6.12 10.70
N CYS A 217 -6.96 5.14 9.97
CA CYS A 217 -7.48 5.29 8.64
C CYS A 217 -8.86 5.93 8.68
N PRO A 218 -9.21 6.70 7.64
CA PRO A 218 -10.47 7.41 7.61
C PRO A 218 -11.68 6.49 7.74
N ALA A 219 -12.76 7.02 8.30
CA ALA A 219 -14.01 6.30 8.39
C ALA A 219 -14.59 6.05 6.99
N ASN A 220 -14.46 7.02 6.06
CA ASN A 220 -15.00 6.97 4.72
C ASN A 220 -14.12 7.67 3.65
N PRO A 221 -12.99 7.05 3.25
CA PRO A 221 -12.02 7.62 2.31
C PRO A 221 -12.60 8.14 0.98
N LEU A 222 -13.68 7.51 0.50
CA LEU A 222 -14.28 7.83 -0.79
C LEU A 222 -15.10 9.12 -0.78
N SER A 223 -15.74 9.45 0.34
CA SER A 223 -16.61 10.63 0.45
C SER A 223 -15.86 11.90 0.81
N ASP A 224 -14.74 11.78 1.52
CA ASP A 224 -13.94 12.93 2.01
C ASP A 224 -12.58 13.05 1.31
N ASN A 225 -12.29 12.17 0.33
CA ASN A 225 -11.01 12.07 -0.37
C ASN A 225 -9.80 11.92 0.56
N SER A 226 -10.01 11.43 1.78
CA SER A 226 -8.94 11.18 2.72
C SER A 226 -8.28 9.83 2.42
N VAL A 227 -7.00 9.72 2.72
CA VAL A 227 -6.22 8.50 2.49
C VAL A 227 -5.53 8.13 3.77
N CYS A 228 -5.60 6.86 4.15
CA CYS A 228 -4.82 6.40 5.29
C CYS A 228 -3.32 6.51 4.96
N PRO A 229 -2.52 7.20 5.79
CA PRO A 229 -1.09 7.31 5.54
C PRO A 229 -0.49 5.91 5.46
N ALA A 230 0.26 5.63 4.40
CA ALA A 230 0.99 4.39 4.30
C ALA A 230 2.15 4.41 5.30
N PHE A 231 1.98 3.79 6.47
CA PHE A 231 3.11 3.53 7.35
C PHE A 231 3.84 2.31 6.81
N SER A 232 4.79 2.54 5.89
CA SER A 232 5.99 1.72 5.98
C SER A 232 6.60 2.09 7.32
N LEU A 233 6.72 1.15 8.28
CA LEU A 233 7.75 1.31 9.30
C LEU A 233 8.99 1.74 8.51
N LYS A 234 9.57 2.90 8.84
CA LYS A 234 10.90 3.24 8.32
C LYS A 234 11.75 2.02 8.65
N ALA A 235 11.97 1.15 7.66
CA ALA A 235 12.85 0.02 7.78
C ALA A 235 14.17 0.64 8.13
N ALA A 236 14.55 0.51 9.41
CA ALA A 236 15.84 0.84 9.97
C ALA A 236 16.68 1.77 9.06
N ALA A 237 16.22 3.01 8.86
CA ALA A 237 17.09 4.06 8.34
C ALA A 237 17.96 4.47 9.53
N SER A 238 18.86 3.55 9.86
CA SER A 238 20.17 3.80 10.38
C SER A 238 20.21 4.85 11.50
N HIS A 239 19.98 4.37 12.72
CA HIS A 239 20.85 4.80 13.81
C HIS A 239 22.28 4.22 13.64
N LEU A 240 22.88 4.18 12.44
CA LEU A 240 24.29 4.55 12.39
C LEU A 240 24.32 6.06 12.48
N ARG A 241 24.42 6.54 13.72
CA ARG A 241 25.29 7.70 13.96
C ARG A 241 26.67 7.28 13.48
N ILE A 242 27.00 7.59 12.22
CA ILE A 242 28.40 7.80 11.88
C ILE A 242 28.77 9.03 12.69
N ALA A 243 29.42 8.81 13.84
CA ALA A 243 30.14 9.85 14.52
C ALA A 243 31.03 10.52 13.46
N PRO A 244 31.08 11.86 13.37
CA PRO A 244 32.07 12.50 12.53
C PRO A 244 33.43 12.12 13.10
N THR A 245 34.08 11.11 12.52
CA THR A 245 35.49 10.90 12.73
C THR A 245 36.19 12.17 12.30
N ALA A 246 37.02 12.67 13.21
CA ALA A 246 37.82 13.87 13.09
C ALA A 246 38.81 13.77 11.90
N ALA A 247 38.31 13.93 10.68
CA ALA A 247 39.10 13.94 9.45
C ALA A 247 38.84 15.20 8.60
N ALA A 248 38.32 16.27 9.21
CA ALA A 248 38.18 17.59 8.58
C ALA A 248 38.81 18.71 9.43
N LEU A 249 39.82 18.38 10.25
CA LEU A 249 40.57 19.33 11.07
C LEU A 249 42.08 19.22 10.81
N VAL A 250 42.48 19.17 9.54
CA VAL A 250 43.91 19.25 9.12
C VAL A 250 44.13 20.22 7.94
N LEU A 251 43.10 20.88 7.39
CA LEU A 251 43.26 21.73 6.20
C LEU A 251 43.00 23.23 6.40
N LEU A 252 43.08 23.73 7.64
CA LEU A 252 43.02 25.17 7.95
C LEU A 252 44.10 25.62 8.94
N ALA A 253 45.32 25.09 8.78
CA ALA A 253 46.49 25.52 9.56
C ALA A 253 47.69 25.91 8.68
N PHE A 254 47.48 26.45 7.48
CA PHE A 254 48.54 27.12 6.71
C PHE A 254 47.98 28.24 5.82
N ALA A 255 47.38 29.26 6.41
CA ALA A 255 47.16 30.54 5.74
C ALA A 255 46.82 31.63 6.75
N ASN A 256 47.74 31.96 7.66
CA ASN A 256 47.74 33.25 8.38
C ASN A 256 49.10 33.47 9.03
N SER A 257 50.06 33.93 8.23
CA SER A 257 51.21 34.70 8.71
C SER A 257 51.74 35.49 7.52
N LEU A 258 51.12 36.64 7.25
CA LEU A 258 51.74 37.83 6.64
C LEU A 258 50.66 38.88 6.40
N VAL A 259 50.20 39.54 7.46
CA VAL A 259 49.95 41.00 7.47
C VAL A 259 50.02 41.45 8.93
N PHE A 260 51.14 42.05 9.32
CA PHE A 260 51.13 43.10 10.34
C PHE A 260 51.67 44.38 9.67
N ILE A 261 50.98 45.45 10.01
CA ILE A 261 50.99 46.79 9.44
C ILE A 261 52.13 47.61 10.05
N ALA A 262 52.89 48.31 9.20
CA ALA A 262 53.40 49.69 9.33
C ALA A 262 54.62 49.89 8.40
#